data_AF-A0A3N5J615-F1
#
_entry.id   AF-A0A3N5J615-F1
#
_cell.length_a   1.000
_cell.length_b   1.000
_cell.length_c   1.000
_cell.angle_alpha   90.00
_cell.angle_beta   90.00
_cell.angle_gamma   90.00
#
_symmetry.space_group_name_H-M   'P 1'
#
loop_
_entity.id
_entity.type
_entity.pdbx_description
1 polymer ?
#
loop_
_entity_poly.entity_id
_entity_poly.type
_entity_poly.pdbx_seq_one_letter_code
_entity_poly.pdbx_strand_id
1 'polypeptide(L)'
;MKLKPTILATAFLFALGACQQSAAPTPPVAAQSDAKAVTATQGPVNLEEARPVTDIERMLAEIAELSSDAYGGREPMSEGERLTLEFIETRFRELGLQPLFGDSYLQPVDLVSIEADPATVQMTFHLDGKDRLVRHQDEMVAGTTRVVPESRVESSEVVFVGYGIVAPEYGWN
;
A
#
# COMPACT_ATOMS: atom_id res chain seq x y z
N MET A 1 -3.08 75.70 -24.03
CA MET A 1 -4.49 75.63 -23.62
C MET A 1 -4.60 74.68 -22.45
N LYS A 2 -5.16 75.16 -21.34
CA LYS A 2 -5.40 74.41 -20.10
C LYS A 2 -6.65 73.54 -20.26
N LEU A 3 -6.63 72.31 -19.73
CA LEU A 3 -7.77 71.72 -18.98
C LEU A 3 -7.33 70.41 -18.30
N LYS A 4 -7.26 70.42 -16.95
CA LYS A 4 -7.62 69.27 -16.10
C LYS A 4 -9.09 69.50 -15.70
N PRO A 5 -9.91 68.47 -15.37
CA PRO A 5 -10.02 68.10 -13.93
C PRO A 5 -10.57 66.67 -13.60
N THR A 6 -10.55 66.36 -12.28
CA THR A 6 -11.45 65.48 -11.47
C THR A 6 -11.41 63.95 -11.69
N ILE A 7 -10.82 63.13 -10.80
CA ILE A 7 -11.32 62.55 -9.52
C ILE A 7 -12.65 61.78 -9.64
N LEU A 8 -12.60 60.45 -9.53
CA LEU A 8 -13.62 59.68 -8.80
C LEU A 8 -13.02 58.39 -8.22
N ALA A 9 -12.79 58.41 -6.91
CA ALA A 9 -12.54 57.23 -6.11
C ALA A 9 -13.85 56.42 -6.02
N THR A 10 -13.80 55.14 -6.35
CA THR A 10 -14.91 54.22 -6.05
C THR A 10 -14.32 53.00 -5.35
N ALA A 11 -14.44 53.01 -4.01
CA ALA A 11 -14.23 51.85 -3.17
C ALA A 11 -15.33 50.84 -3.48
N PHE A 12 -14.97 49.67 -4.01
CA PHE A 12 -15.89 48.56 -4.15
C PHE A 12 -15.57 47.52 -3.06
N LEU A 13 -16.34 47.62 -2.00
CA LEU A 13 -16.49 46.63 -0.95
C LEU A 13 -17.21 45.42 -1.56
N PHE A 14 -16.53 44.29 -1.76
CA PHE A 14 -17.19 43.03 -2.09
C PHE A 14 -17.06 42.05 -0.92
N ALA A 15 -18.23 41.60 -0.49
CA ALA A 15 -18.49 40.80 0.68
C ALA A 15 -18.03 39.34 0.55
N LEU A 16 -17.96 38.71 1.72
CA LEU A 16 -17.83 37.28 1.99
C LEU A 16 -18.44 36.38 0.91
N GLY A 17 -17.62 35.47 0.38
CA GLY A 17 -18.04 34.27 -0.34
C GLY A 17 -17.31 33.08 0.26
N ALA A 18 -18.07 32.19 0.87
CA ALA A 18 -17.61 31.05 1.65
C ALA A 18 -16.87 30.00 0.81
N CYS A 19 -16.10 29.17 1.53
CA CYS A 19 -15.46 27.93 1.11
C CYS A 19 -16.15 27.20 -0.04
N GLN A 20 -15.42 26.91 -1.11
CA GLN A 20 -15.75 25.82 -2.02
C GLN A 20 -14.54 24.88 -2.11
N GLN A 21 -14.43 24.04 -1.10
CA GLN A 21 -13.56 22.88 -1.12
C GLN A 21 -14.26 21.82 -1.97
N SER A 22 -13.77 21.63 -3.19
CA SER A 22 -14.19 20.53 -4.05
C SER A 22 -13.65 19.24 -3.46
N ALA A 23 -14.45 18.59 -2.59
CA ALA A 23 -14.16 17.25 -2.11
C ALA A 23 -14.33 16.25 -3.26
N ALA A 24 -13.29 15.48 -3.55
CA ALA A 24 -13.38 14.31 -4.42
C ALA A 24 -14.37 13.29 -3.84
N PRO A 25 -15.10 12.51 -4.66
CA PRO A 25 -16.01 11.50 -4.17
C PRO A 25 -15.23 10.44 -3.39
N THR A 26 -15.47 10.40 -2.08
CA THR A 26 -14.99 9.34 -1.20
C THR A 26 -15.77 8.07 -1.54
N PRO A 27 -15.13 6.91 -1.80
CA PRO A 27 -15.86 5.65 -1.90
C PRO A 27 -16.57 5.38 -0.58
N PRO A 28 -17.78 4.76 -0.60
CA PRO A 28 -18.55 4.52 0.61
C PRO A 28 -17.85 3.44 1.43
N VAL A 29 -17.04 3.84 2.40
CA VAL A 29 -16.72 2.97 3.55
C VAL A 29 -17.96 2.96 4.44
N ALA A 30 -18.92 2.12 4.06
CA ALA A 30 -20.06 1.76 4.89
C ALA A 30 -20.25 0.25 4.82
N ALA A 31 -19.26 -0.49 5.31
CA ALA A 31 -19.53 -1.78 5.91
C ALA A 31 -20.03 -1.48 7.34
N GLN A 32 -21.33 -1.24 7.45
CA GLN A 32 -22.02 -1.29 8.74
C GLN A 32 -21.92 -2.73 9.23
N SER A 33 -20.93 -2.97 10.08
CA SER A 33 -20.84 -4.21 10.84
C SER A 33 -21.91 -4.16 11.92
N ASP A 34 -23.00 -4.88 11.72
CA ASP A 34 -23.88 -5.32 12.80
C ASP A 34 -23.13 -6.37 13.65
N ALA A 35 -21.98 -5.98 14.20
CA ALA A 35 -21.29 -6.75 15.22
C ALA A 35 -22.17 -6.70 16.46
N LYS A 36 -23.01 -7.73 16.63
CA LYS A 36 -23.63 -8.06 17.89
C LYS A 36 -22.51 -8.10 18.93
N ALA A 37 -22.48 -7.12 19.83
CA ALA A 37 -21.46 -7.01 20.84
C ALA A 37 -21.36 -8.32 21.61
N VAL A 38 -20.30 -9.09 21.34
CA VAL A 38 -19.93 -10.22 22.18
C VAL A 38 -19.45 -9.58 23.48
N THR A 39 -20.35 -9.50 24.45
CA THR A 39 -19.97 -9.21 25.83
C THR A 39 -19.10 -10.37 26.28
N ALA A 40 -17.78 -10.21 26.15
CA ALA A 40 -16.83 -11.07 26.83
C ALA A 40 -17.17 -10.98 28.32
N THR A 41 -17.65 -12.08 28.91
CA THR A 41 -17.70 -12.22 30.37
C THR A 41 -16.27 -12.19 30.85
N GLN A 42 -15.79 -11.00 31.20
CA GLN A 42 -14.49 -10.78 31.82
C GLN A 42 -14.60 -11.32 33.26
N GLY A 43 -14.44 -12.64 33.42
CA GLY A 43 -14.03 -13.20 34.70
C GLY A 43 -12.64 -12.64 35.07
N PRO A 44 -12.22 -12.66 36.35
CA PRO A 44 -10.89 -12.23 36.73
C PRO A 44 -9.87 -13.05 35.93
N VAL A 45 -9.16 -12.39 35.00
CA VAL A 45 -8.06 -13.00 34.26
C VAL A 45 -6.97 -13.27 35.29
N ASN A 46 -6.77 -14.54 35.63
CA ASN A 46 -5.69 -14.94 36.51
C ASN A 46 -4.38 -14.76 35.75
N LEU A 47 -3.67 -13.66 36.02
CA LEU A 47 -2.41 -13.31 35.33
C LEU A 47 -1.33 -14.40 35.49
N GLU A 48 -1.41 -15.23 36.54
CA GLU A 48 -0.48 -16.34 36.77
C GLU A 48 -0.79 -17.53 35.84
N GLU A 49 -2.06 -17.77 35.51
CA GLU A 49 -2.49 -18.75 34.49
C GLU A 49 -2.33 -18.21 33.06
N ALA A 50 -2.44 -16.89 32.88
CA ALA A 50 -2.19 -16.21 31.63
C ALA A 50 -0.70 -15.93 31.38
N ARG A 51 0.20 -16.40 32.26
CA ARG A 51 1.64 -16.38 31.99
C ARG A 51 1.86 -17.16 30.69
N PRO A 52 2.46 -16.56 29.66
CA PRO A 52 2.73 -17.29 28.45
C PRO A 52 3.68 -18.44 28.83
N VAL A 53 3.16 -19.66 28.79
CA VAL A 53 3.99 -20.85 28.61
C VAL A 53 4.46 -20.73 27.16
N THR A 54 5.52 -19.94 26.97
CA THR A 54 6.15 -19.80 25.67
C THR A 54 6.88 -21.11 25.41
N ASP A 55 6.19 -22.01 24.74
CA ASP A 55 6.79 -23.23 24.20
C ASP A 55 7.66 -22.84 23.01
N ILE A 56 8.95 -22.59 23.30
CA ILE A 56 9.94 -22.18 22.31
C ILE A 56 10.11 -23.28 21.25
N GLU A 57 10.04 -24.56 21.64
CA GLU A 57 10.20 -25.67 20.70
C GLU A 57 9.04 -25.71 19.70
N ARG A 58 7.81 -25.53 20.18
CA ARG A 58 6.63 -25.41 19.30
C ARG A 58 6.75 -24.21 18.36
N MET A 59 7.12 -23.03 18.87
CA MET A 59 7.29 -21.85 18.03
C MET A 59 8.34 -22.07 16.93
N LEU A 60 9.48 -22.68 17.26
CA LEU A 60 10.51 -22.99 16.28
C LEU A 60 10.03 -24.02 15.25
N ALA A 61 9.24 -25.01 15.65
CA ALA A 61 8.63 -25.97 14.73
C ALA A 61 7.63 -25.30 13.77
N GLU A 62 6.79 -24.38 14.28
CA GLU A 62 5.85 -23.61 13.45
C GLU A 62 6.58 -22.69 12.46
N ILE A 63 7.65 -22.02 12.88
CA ILE A 63 8.49 -21.22 12.00
C ILE A 63 9.15 -22.10 10.93
N ALA A 64 9.73 -23.24 11.32
CA ALA A 64 10.38 -24.16 10.40
C ALA A 64 9.41 -24.64 9.32
N GLU A 65 8.19 -25.03 9.72
CA GLU A 65 7.12 -25.44 8.79
C GLU A 65 6.76 -24.32 7.80
N LEU A 66 6.39 -23.14 8.29
CA LEU A 66 5.99 -21.99 7.46
C LEU A 66 7.12 -21.43 6.57
N SER A 67 8.37 -21.75 6.90
CA SER A 67 9.56 -21.34 6.13
C SER A 67 10.09 -22.44 5.20
N SER A 68 9.41 -23.60 5.15
CA SER A 68 9.85 -24.73 4.35
C SER A 68 9.63 -24.50 2.84
N ASP A 69 10.41 -25.23 2.03
CA ASP A 69 10.32 -25.19 0.56
C ASP A 69 8.91 -25.56 0.06
N ALA A 70 8.12 -26.30 0.83
CA ALA A 70 6.75 -26.67 0.49
C ALA A 70 5.84 -25.44 0.29
N TYR A 71 6.11 -24.34 0.98
CA TYR A 71 5.35 -23.10 0.84
C TYR A 71 5.85 -22.28 -0.36
N GLY A 72 7.11 -22.45 -0.78
CA GLY A 72 7.66 -21.78 -1.97
C GLY A 72 7.69 -20.24 -1.91
N GLY A 73 7.42 -19.66 -0.73
CA GLY A 73 7.13 -18.25 -0.54
C GLY A 73 5.76 -18.04 0.11
N ARG A 74 5.40 -16.78 0.41
CA ARG A 74 4.09 -16.42 1.00
C ARG A 74 3.57 -15.11 0.42
N GLU A 75 3.85 -14.93 -0.87
CA GLU A 75 3.36 -13.77 -1.61
C GLU A 75 1.83 -13.87 -1.74
N PRO A 76 1.09 -12.75 -1.67
CA PRO A 76 -0.33 -12.76 -1.94
C PRO A 76 -0.65 -13.34 -3.33
N MET A 77 -1.80 -13.99 -3.47
CA MET A 77 -2.25 -14.71 -4.68
C MET A 77 -1.33 -15.85 -5.13
N SER A 78 -0.45 -16.36 -4.26
CA SER A 78 0.40 -17.52 -4.54
C SER A 78 -0.13 -18.81 -3.88
N GLU A 79 0.37 -19.97 -4.32
CA GLU A 79 0.07 -21.25 -3.66
C GLU A 79 0.58 -21.28 -2.20
N GLY A 80 1.69 -20.60 -1.92
CA GLY A 80 2.24 -20.47 -0.58
C GLY A 80 1.33 -19.71 0.38
N GLU A 81 0.58 -18.71 -0.12
CA GLU A 81 -0.48 -18.06 0.66
C GLU A 81 -1.57 -19.07 1.03
N ARG A 82 -2.08 -19.84 0.06
CA ARG A 82 -3.13 -20.83 0.31
C ARG A 82 -2.75 -21.80 1.42
N LEU A 83 -1.53 -22.34 1.37
CA LEU A 83 -0.98 -23.23 2.40
C LEU A 83 -0.85 -22.54 3.76
N THR A 84 -0.38 -21.29 3.76
CA THR A 84 -0.22 -20.48 4.98
C THR A 84 -1.57 -20.21 5.65
N LEU A 85 -2.59 -19.86 4.87
CA LEU A 85 -3.95 -19.62 5.39
C LEU A 85 -4.52 -20.90 6.01
N GLU A 86 -4.39 -22.03 5.31
CA GLU A 86 -4.84 -23.35 5.81
C GLU A 86 -4.12 -23.73 7.13
N PHE A 87 -2.82 -23.50 7.21
CA PHE A 87 -2.03 -23.73 8.43
C PHE A 87 -2.55 -22.88 9.60
N ILE A 88 -2.71 -21.57 9.39
CA ILE A 88 -3.15 -20.64 10.44
C ILE A 88 -4.57 -20.98 10.90
N GLU A 89 -5.50 -21.23 9.98
CA GLU A 89 -6.86 -21.65 10.33
C GLU A 89 -6.86 -22.92 11.17
N THR A 90 -6.03 -23.91 10.80
CA THR A 90 -5.91 -25.17 11.53
C THR A 90 -5.44 -24.93 12.96
N ARG A 91 -4.38 -24.11 13.15
CA ARG A 91 -3.90 -23.74 14.50
C ARG A 91 -4.95 -22.99 15.31
N PHE A 92 -5.72 -22.10 14.69
CA PHE A 92 -6.80 -21.39 15.39
C PHE A 92 -7.91 -22.33 15.86
N ARG A 93 -8.28 -23.32 15.04
CA ARG A 93 -9.25 -24.35 15.44
C ARG A 93 -8.71 -25.22 16.57
N GLU A 94 -7.45 -25.65 16.51
CA GLU A 94 -6.80 -26.45 17.56
C GLU A 94 -6.74 -25.71 18.91
N LEU A 95 -6.54 -24.39 18.86
CA LEU A 95 -6.56 -23.53 20.04
C LEU A 95 -7.98 -23.24 20.57
N GLY A 96 -9.03 -23.69 19.87
CA GLY A 96 -10.43 -23.43 20.25
C GLY A 96 -10.85 -21.98 20.07
N LEU A 97 -10.16 -21.21 19.22
CA LEU A 97 -10.53 -19.83 18.93
C LEU A 97 -11.83 -19.79 18.13
N GLN A 98 -12.61 -18.75 18.32
CA GLN A 98 -13.84 -18.52 17.57
C GLN A 98 -13.54 -17.76 16.27
N PRO A 99 -14.20 -18.11 15.14
CA PRO A 99 -14.13 -17.33 13.91
C PRO A 99 -14.75 -15.95 14.12
N LEU A 100 -14.26 -14.95 13.37
CA LEU A 100 -14.74 -13.56 13.48
C LEU A 100 -15.54 -13.10 12.25
N PHE A 101 -15.45 -13.82 11.13
CA PHE A 101 -16.15 -13.52 9.88
C PHE A 101 -17.15 -14.62 9.56
N GLY A 102 -18.25 -14.65 10.32
CA GLY A 102 -19.23 -15.74 10.27
C GLY A 102 -18.59 -17.03 10.77
N ASP A 103 -18.62 -18.07 9.93
CA ASP A 103 -18.00 -19.37 10.22
C ASP A 103 -16.52 -19.44 9.78
N SER A 104 -15.93 -18.35 9.29
CA SER A 104 -14.56 -18.29 8.79
C SER A 104 -13.59 -17.55 9.72
N TYR A 105 -12.35 -18.04 9.76
CA TYR A 105 -11.22 -17.36 10.40
C TYR A 105 -10.54 -16.35 9.47
N LEU A 106 -10.94 -16.29 8.19
CA LEU A 106 -10.33 -15.45 7.17
C LEU A 106 -11.21 -14.23 6.87
N GLN A 107 -10.53 -13.10 6.66
CA GLN A 107 -11.16 -11.87 6.18
C GLN A 107 -10.91 -11.73 4.67
N PRO A 108 -11.94 -11.56 3.83
CA PRO A 108 -11.74 -11.24 2.43
C PRO A 108 -11.15 -9.83 2.29
N VAL A 109 -10.10 -9.70 1.47
CA VAL A 109 -9.47 -8.43 1.11
C VAL A 109 -9.31 -8.40 -0.40
N ASP A 110 -9.79 -7.34 -1.04
CA ASP A 110 -9.60 -7.15 -2.48
C ASP A 110 -8.15 -6.78 -2.77
N LEU A 111 -7.53 -7.53 -3.68
CA LEU A 111 -6.15 -7.34 -4.10
C LEU A 111 -6.08 -7.01 -5.59
N VAL A 112 -5.03 -6.28 -5.96
CA VAL A 112 -4.66 -6.01 -7.36
C VAL A 112 -3.23 -6.46 -7.55
N SER A 113 -2.98 -7.22 -8.62
CA SER A 113 -1.61 -7.56 -9.06
C SER A 113 -1.15 -6.57 -10.12
N ILE A 114 0.10 -6.13 -10.02
CA ILE A 114 0.81 -5.40 -11.07
C ILE A 114 2.08 -6.19 -11.37
N GLU A 115 2.11 -6.85 -12.52
CA GLU A 115 3.26 -7.64 -12.95
C GLU A 115 3.96 -6.95 -14.11
N ALA A 116 5.26 -6.74 -13.98
CA ALA A 116 6.11 -6.20 -15.02
C ALA A 116 6.61 -7.36 -15.90
N ASP A 117 5.99 -7.56 -17.07
CA ASP A 117 6.44 -8.59 -18.01
C ASP A 117 7.79 -8.16 -18.64
N PRO A 118 8.89 -8.91 -18.40
CA PRO A 118 10.20 -8.57 -18.94
C PRO A 118 10.26 -8.54 -20.47
N ALA A 119 9.33 -9.20 -21.16
CA ALA A 119 9.24 -9.17 -22.62
C ALA A 119 8.61 -7.87 -23.15
N THR A 120 7.81 -7.18 -22.35
CA THR A 120 7.09 -5.96 -22.78
C THR A 120 7.69 -4.68 -22.20
N VAL A 121 8.32 -4.75 -21.03
CA VAL A 121 9.00 -3.61 -20.41
C VAL A 121 10.31 -3.32 -21.15
N GLN A 122 10.24 -2.34 -22.05
CA GLN A 122 11.37 -1.91 -22.88
C GLN A 122 11.61 -0.41 -22.68
N MET A 123 12.87 -0.03 -22.55
CA MET A 123 13.29 1.37 -22.54
C MET A 123 14.41 1.57 -23.55
N THR A 124 14.28 2.60 -24.38
CA THR A 124 15.29 2.99 -25.36
C THR A 124 15.73 4.42 -25.10
N PHE A 125 17.03 4.63 -25.03
CA PHE A 125 17.64 5.95 -25.04
C PHE A 125 18.05 6.32 -26.47
N HIS A 126 17.70 7.53 -26.89
CA HIS A 126 18.20 8.12 -28.13
C HIS A 126 19.35 9.07 -27.78
N LEU A 127 20.58 8.70 -28.13
CA LEU A 127 21.82 9.39 -27.78
C LEU A 127 22.62 9.67 -29.05
N ASP A 128 22.91 10.93 -29.35
CA ASP A 128 23.69 11.34 -30.54
C ASP A 128 23.23 10.69 -31.86
N GLY A 129 21.91 10.57 -32.04
CA GLY A 129 21.30 9.95 -33.23
C GLY A 129 21.39 8.42 -33.27
N LYS A 130 21.70 7.76 -32.15
CA LYS A 130 21.75 6.31 -32.01
C LYS A 130 20.79 5.82 -30.93
N ASP A 131 20.25 4.64 -31.14
CA ASP A 131 19.35 3.99 -30.21
C ASP A 131 20.13 3.03 -29.33
N ARG A 132 19.91 3.12 -28.01
CA ARG A 132 20.40 2.17 -27.03
C ARG A 132 19.22 1.59 -26.26
N LEU A 133 18.94 0.30 -26.49
CA LEU A 133 18.02 -0.48 -25.68
C LEU A 133 18.65 -0.73 -24.29
N VAL A 134 17.82 -0.66 -23.25
CA VAL A 134 18.18 -0.99 -21.87
C VAL A 134 17.31 -2.16 -21.43
N ARG A 135 17.96 -3.27 -21.07
CA ARG A 135 17.25 -4.50 -20.72
C ARG A 135 16.67 -4.43 -19.32
N HIS A 136 15.36 -4.69 -19.19
CA HIS A 136 14.72 -4.79 -17.89
C HIS A 136 15.34 -5.94 -17.07
N GLN A 137 15.40 -5.78 -15.75
CA GLN A 137 16.03 -6.67 -14.75
C GLN A 137 17.57 -6.74 -14.82
N ASP A 138 18.16 -6.73 -16.02
CA ASP A 138 19.63 -6.79 -16.20
C ASP A 138 20.31 -5.42 -16.06
N GLU A 139 19.74 -4.38 -16.68
CA GLU A 139 20.32 -3.03 -16.73
C GLU A 139 19.41 -1.97 -16.09
N MET A 140 18.12 -2.26 -15.95
CA MET A 140 17.10 -1.35 -15.42
C MET A 140 16.01 -2.11 -14.67
N VAL A 141 15.57 -1.57 -13.54
CA VAL A 141 14.31 -1.94 -12.91
C VAL A 141 13.31 -0.81 -13.13
N ALA A 142 12.22 -1.11 -13.83
CA ALA A 142 11.10 -0.20 -14.05
C ALA A 142 9.82 -0.87 -13.55
N GLY A 143 8.96 -0.11 -12.88
CA GLY A 143 7.69 -0.57 -12.34
C GLY A 143 6.80 0.62 -12.05
N THR A 144 5.52 0.35 -11.82
CA THR A 144 4.52 1.37 -11.48
C THR A 144 3.65 0.89 -10.33
N THR A 145 3.25 1.81 -9.46
CA THR A 145 2.24 1.55 -8.42
C THR A 145 0.85 2.01 -8.85
N ARG A 146 0.72 2.55 -10.07
CA ARG A 146 -0.56 3.00 -10.62
C ARG A 146 -1.32 1.82 -11.19
N VAL A 147 -2.56 1.65 -10.74
CA VAL A 147 -3.51 0.65 -11.28
C VAL A 147 -4.12 1.20 -12.57
N VAL A 148 -3.34 1.15 -13.65
CA VAL A 148 -3.76 1.57 -15.00
C VAL A 148 -3.28 0.53 -16.02
N PRO A 149 -3.98 0.37 -17.17
CA PRO A 149 -3.60 -0.64 -18.17
C PRO A 149 -2.20 -0.43 -18.75
N GLU A 150 -1.72 0.81 -18.83
CA GLU A 150 -0.40 1.14 -19.37
C GLU A 150 0.17 2.40 -18.68
N SER A 151 1.47 2.39 -18.40
CA SER A 151 2.24 3.57 -18.00
C SER A 151 3.36 3.78 -19.02
N ARG A 152 3.45 4.99 -19.59
CA ARG A 152 4.34 5.27 -20.72
C ARG A 152 5.08 6.60 -20.56
N VAL A 153 6.34 6.60 -20.97
CA VAL A 153 7.18 7.79 -21.11
C VAL A 153 7.65 7.85 -22.57
N GLU A 154 7.34 8.94 -23.27
CA GLU A 154 7.71 9.12 -24.69
C GLU A 154 8.55 10.38 -24.85
N SER A 155 9.61 10.30 -25.67
CA SER A 155 10.42 11.45 -26.13
C SER A 155 10.70 12.50 -25.06
N SER A 156 11.10 12.03 -23.87
CA SER A 156 11.30 12.87 -22.69
C SER A 156 12.78 13.07 -22.40
N GLU A 157 13.14 14.25 -21.89
CA GLU A 157 14.49 14.51 -21.40
C GLU A 157 14.78 13.67 -20.14
N VAL A 158 16.04 13.28 -19.98
CA VAL A 158 16.49 12.52 -18.82
C VAL A 158 17.45 13.35 -18.00
N VAL A 159 17.16 13.46 -16.70
CA VAL A 159 17.96 14.24 -15.75
C VAL A 159 18.51 13.29 -14.69
N PHE A 160 19.83 13.27 -14.53
CA PHE A 160 20.48 12.53 -13.45
C PHE A 160 20.46 13.37 -12.16
N VAL A 161 19.75 12.87 -11.15
CA VAL A 161 19.55 13.57 -9.85
C VAL A 161 20.35 12.96 -8.70
N GLY A 162 21.40 12.19 -9.00
CA GLY A 162 22.19 11.50 -7.98
C GLY A 162 21.36 10.49 -7.18
N TYR A 163 21.38 10.58 -5.86
CA TYR A 163 20.63 9.69 -4.97
C TYR A 163 19.15 10.06 -4.81
N GLY A 164 18.72 11.24 -5.29
CA GLY A 164 17.33 11.68 -5.14
C GLY A 164 16.90 11.93 -3.68
N ILE A 165 17.85 12.23 -2.79
CA ILE A 165 17.63 12.46 -1.37
C ILE A 165 18.00 13.90 -1.03
N VAL A 166 17.20 14.54 -0.18
CA VAL A 166 17.54 15.79 0.52
C VAL A 166 17.54 15.44 2.00
N ALA A 167 18.71 15.35 2.63
CA ALA A 167 18.83 14.96 4.04
C ALA A 167 19.86 15.84 4.79
N PRO A 168 19.51 17.12 5.05
CA PRO A 168 20.37 18.07 5.76
C PRO A 168 20.83 17.57 7.14
N GLU A 169 19.98 16.81 7.83
CA GLU A 169 20.24 16.24 9.15
C GLU A 169 21.41 15.25 9.18
N TYR A 170 21.73 14.63 8.04
CA TYR A 170 22.91 13.77 7.86
C TYR A 170 24.07 14.49 7.15
N GLY A 171 23.93 15.80 6.90
CA GLY A 171 24.90 16.60 6.15
C GLY A 171 24.95 16.24 4.66
N TRP A 172 23.87 15.68 4.10
CA TRP A 172 23.77 15.32 2.69
C TRP A 172 22.99 16.40 1.95
N ASN A 173 23.69 17.45 1.50
CA ASN A 173 23.27 18.48 0.53
C ASN A 173 24.49 19.08 -0.18
#